data_AF-A0A497GRD4-F1
#
_entry.id   AF-A0A497GRD4-F1
#
_cell.length_a   1.000
_cell.length_b   1.000
_cell.length_c   1.000
_cell.angle_alpha   90.00
_cell.angle_beta   90.00
_cell.angle_gamma   90.00
#
_symmetry.space_group_name_H-M   'P 1'
#
loop_
_entity.id
_entity.type
_entity.pdbx_description
1 polymer ?
#
loop_
_entity_poly.entity_id
_entity_poly.type
_entity_poly.pdbx_seq_one_letter_code
_entity_poly.pdbx_strand_id
1 'polypeptide(L)' 'MELIRAMLEVYKRLLDIAPKARNLDQEVFIHLERAAQELASALTSMRIRGLLDPAQEELLDKLLRGEE' A
#
# COMPACT_ATOMS: atom_id res chain seq x y z
N MET A 1 11.34 7.88 -9.67
CA MET A 1 10.09 8.53 -10.10
C MET A 1 9.27 8.94 -8.88
N GLU A 2 8.80 10.20 -8.81
CA GLU A 2 8.06 10.72 -7.65
C GLU A 2 6.71 10.01 -7.44
N LEU A 3 6.01 9.64 -8.51
CA LEU A 3 4.72 8.96 -8.44
C LEU A 3 4.78 7.65 -7.64
N ILE A 4 5.74 6.77 -7.95
CA ILE A 4 5.85 5.47 -7.27
C ILE A 4 6.16 5.65 -5.79
N ARG A 5 7.02 6.62 -5.44
CA ARG A 5 7.31 6.93 -4.03
C ARG A 5 6.07 7.41 -3.30
N ALA A 6 5.32 8.34 -3.91
CA ALA A 6 4.05 8.81 -3.35
C ALA A 6 3.02 7.67 -3.18
N MET A 7 2.93 6.75 -4.15
CA MET A 7 2.05 5.59 -4.05
C MET A 7 2.46 4.64 -2.90
N LEU A 8 3.76 4.38 -2.71
CA LEU A 8 4.27 3.58 -1.60
C LEU A 8 4.00 4.25 -0.24
N GLU A 9 4.14 5.56 -0.15
CA GLU A 9 3.81 6.33 1.05
C GLU A 9 2.31 6.30 1.39
N VAL A 10 1.45 6.44 0.38
CA VAL A 10 -0.01 6.32 0.57
C VAL A 10 -0.37 4.90 1.00
N TYR A 11 0.24 3.88 0.39
CA TYR A 11 0.00 2.49 0.76
C TYR A 11 0.39 2.22 2.21
N LYS A 12 1.58 2.66 2.63
CA LYS A 12 2.02 2.59 4.03
C LYS A 12 1.01 3.27 4.97
N ARG A 13 0.58 4.49 4.64
CA ARG A 13 -0.41 5.20 5.46
C ARG A 13 -1.75 4.46 5.55
N LEU A 14 -2.22 3.84 4.46
CA LEU A 14 -3.45 3.04 4.48
C LEU A 14 -3.32 1.84 5.42
N LEU A 15 -2.19 1.14 5.38
CA LEU A 15 -1.90 0.04 6.32
C LEU A 15 -1.87 0.52 7.77
N ASP A 16 -1.38 1.73 8.04
CA ASP A 16 -1.30 2.30 9.39
C ASP A 16 -2.67 2.78 9.93
N ILE A 17 -3.55 3.28 9.06
CA ILE A 17 -4.83 3.89 9.49
C ILE A 17 -6.01 2.93 9.43
N ALA A 18 -6.04 1.97 8.50
CA ALA A 18 -7.17 1.06 8.36
C ALA A 18 -7.46 0.29 9.67
N PRO A 19 -6.48 -0.28 10.38
CA PRO A 19 -6.73 -0.98 11.65
C PRO A 19 -7.36 -0.08 12.72
N LYS A 20 -7.06 1.23 12.71
CA LYS A 20 -7.62 2.20 13.65
C LYS A 20 -9.10 2.47 13.38
N ALA A 21 -9.50 2.44 12.10
CA ALA A 21 -10.91 2.60 11.71
C ALA A 21 -11.77 1.41 12.15
N ARG A 22 -11.20 0.20 12.28
CA ARG A 22 -11.94 -1.02 12.66
C ARG A 22 -12.75 -0.87 13.96
N ASN A 23 -12.24 -0.11 14.92
CA ASN A 23 -12.90 0.13 16.21
C ASN A 23 -13.81 1.38 16.22
N LEU A 24 -13.69 2.24 15.21
CA LEU A 24 -14.46 3.48 15.11
C LEU A 24 -15.70 3.29 14.24
N ASP A 25 -15.52 2.73 13.05
CA ASP A 25 -16.55 2.56 12.04
C ASP A 25 -16.16 1.41 11.08
N GLN A 26 -16.99 0.36 11.06
CA GLN A 26 -16.74 -0.83 10.25
C GLN A 26 -16.85 -0.55 8.74
N GLU A 27 -17.74 0.35 8.32
CA GLU A 27 -17.91 0.71 6.92
C GLU A 27 -16.69 1.49 6.42
N VAL A 28 -16.20 2.44 7.21
CA VAL A 28 -14.96 3.17 6.92
C VAL A 28 -13.76 2.23 6.84
N PHE A 29 -13.65 1.26 7.76
CA PHE A 29 -12.60 0.24 7.69
C PHE A 29 -12.62 -0.52 6.36
N ILE A 30 -13.79 -1.00 5.92
CA ILE A 30 -13.94 -1.73 4.65
C ILE A 30 -13.49 -0.86 3.47
N HIS A 31 -13.83 0.43 3.45
CA HIS A 31 -13.39 1.34 2.39
C HIS A 31 -11.87 1.55 2.37
N LEU A 32 -11.25 1.69 3.55
CA LEU A 32 -9.80 1.85 3.65
C LEU A 32 -9.04 0.58 3.27
N GLU A 33 -9.55 -0.59 3.66
CA GLU A 33 -8.97 -1.89 3.30
C GLU A 33 -9.03 -2.11 1.78
N ARG A 34 -10.16 -1.81 1.14
CA ARG A 34 -10.30 -1.87 -0.33
C ARG A 34 -9.32 -0.92 -1.03
N ALA A 35 -9.18 0.31 -0.55
CA ALA A 35 -8.21 1.25 -1.11
C ALA A 35 -6.78 0.72 -1.01
N ALA A 36 -6.41 0.09 0.11
CA ALA A 36 -5.11 -0.53 0.28
C ALA A 36 -4.88 -1.69 -0.70
N GLN A 37 -5.90 -2.53 -0.93
CA GLN A 37 -5.84 -3.65 -1.88
C GLN A 37 -5.66 -3.18 -3.32
N GLU A 38 -6.43 -2.18 -3.76
CA GLU A 38 -6.31 -1.63 -5.12
C GLU A 38 -4.92 -1.00 -5.34
N LEU A 39 -4.40 -0.30 -4.34
CA LEU A 39 -3.08 0.32 -4.41
C LEU A 39 -1.96 -0.73 -4.45
N ALA A 40 -2.07 -1.80 -3.66
CA ALA A 40 -1.16 -2.94 -3.71
C ALA A 40 -1.17 -3.63 -5.09
N SER A 41 -2.36 -3.80 -5.70
CA SER A 41 -2.51 -4.35 -7.05
C SER A 41 -1.84 -3.49 -8.11
N ALA A 42 -2.02 -2.16 -8.04
CA ALA A 42 -1.37 -1.21 -8.93
C ALA A 42 0.16 -1.26 -8.80
N LEU A 43 0.69 -1.21 -7.58
CA LEU A 43 2.13 -1.30 -7.31
C LEU A 43 2.72 -2.63 -7.79
N THR A 44 2.02 -3.74 -7.57
CA THR A 44 2.42 -5.06 -8.08
C THR A 44 2.43 -5.11 -9.61
N SER A 45 1.43 -4.51 -10.26
CA SER A 45 1.39 -4.41 -11.72
C SER A 45 2.55 -3.59 -12.27
N MET A 46 2.94 -2.51 -11.58
CA MET A 46 4.12 -1.71 -11.93
C MET A 46 5.42 -2.51 -11.75
N ARG A 47 5.54 -3.31 -10.69
CA ARG A 47 6.67 -4.21 -10.46
C ARG A 47 6.82 -5.22 -11.61
N ILE A 48 5.74 -5.91 -11.98
CA ILE A 48 5.73 -6.89 -13.07
C ILE A 48 6.19 -6.26 -14.40
N ARG A 49 5.89 -4.97 -14.61
CA ARG A 49 6.30 -4.21 -15.81
C ARG A 49 7.72 -3.62 -15.72
N GLY A 50 8.46 -3.88 -14.64
CA GLY A 50 9.81 -3.37 -14.43
C GLY A 50 9.88 -1.84 -14.22
N LEU A 51 8.81 -1.25 -13.69
CA LEU A 51 8.74 0.20 -13.45
C LEU A 51 9.29 0.62 -12.09
N LEU A 52 9.44 -0.32 -11.16
CA LEU A 52 10.02 -0.09 -9.84
C LEU A 52 11.54 -0.28 -9.91
N ASP A 53 12.27 0.59 -9.22
CA ASP A 53 13.68 0.34 -8.94
C ASP A 53 13.84 -0.69 -7.79
N PRO A 54 15.03 -1.30 -7.62
CA PRO A 54 15.22 -2.33 -6.58
C PRO A 54 14.88 -1.89 -5.15
N ALA A 55 15.08 -0.60 -4.82
CA ALA A 55 14.76 -0.08 -3.49
C ALA A 55 13.24 0.06 -3.30
N GLN A 56 12.51 0.41 -4.36
CA GLN A 56 11.06 0.45 -4.37
C GLN A 56 10.44 -0.94 -4.29
N GLU A 57 11.03 -1.94 -4.96
CA GLU A 57 10.60 -3.34 -4.85
C GLU A 57 10.78 -3.88 -3.44
N GLU A 58 11.94 -3.64 -2.81
CA GLU A 58 12.21 -4.05 -1.43
C GLU A 58 11.22 -3.39 -0.46
N LEU A 59 10.94 -2.09 -0.64
CA LEU A 59 9.97 -1.39 0.19
C LEU A 59 8.55 -1.95 0.00
N LEU A 60 8.14 -2.23 -1.24
CA LEU A 60 6.83 -2.86 -1.51
C LEU A 60 6.73 -4.23 -0.84
N ASP A 61 7.77 -5.05 -0.92
CA ASP A 61 7.79 -6.39 -0.30
C ASP A 61 7.70 -6.33 1.22
N LYS A 62 8.39 -5.40 1.87
CA LYS A 62 8.27 -5.17 3.33
C LYS A 62 6.82 -4.81 3.71
N LEU A 63 6.22 -3.86 2.98
CA LEU A 63 4.85 -3.43 3.23
C LEU A 63 3.83 -4.57 3.02
N LEU A 64 4.00 -5.42 1.99
CA LEU A 64 3.13 -6.57 1.73
C LEU A 64 3.24 -7.66 2.81
N ARG A 65 4.41 -7.82 3.43
CA ARG A 65 4.65 -8.78 4.50
C ARG A 65 4.24 -8.27 5.89
N GLY A 66 3.99 -6.97 6.01
CA GLY A 66 3.78 -6.32 7.30
C GLY A 66 5.06 -6.18 8.11
N GLU A 67 6.21 -6.09 7.45
CA GLU A 67 7.52 -5.84 8.06
C GLU A 67 7.79 -4.31 8.03
N GLU A 68 8.22 -3.73 9.17
CA GLU A 68 8.52 -2.30 9.30
C GLU A 68 9.83 -1.85 8.62
#